data_AF-A0A530L6U3-F1
#
_entry.id   AF-A0A530L6U3-F1
#
_cell.length_a   1.000
_cell.length_b   1.000
_cell.length_c   1.000
_cell.angle_alpha   90.00
_cell.angle_beta   90.00
_cell.angle_gamma   90.00
#
_symmetry.space_group_name_H-M   'P 1'
#
loop_
_entity.id
_entity.type
_entity.pdbx_description
1 polymer ?
#
loop_
_entity_poly.entity_id
_entity_poly.type
_entity_poly.pdbx_seq_one_letter_code
_entity_poly.pdbx_strand_id
1 'polypeptide(L)'
;RVARNAQLIMANESHIDHVADPACGSGAVEALTAELCAAAWQEFQQIEAEGGVLSSLEQGHIQRRVQAASARRNAAYQAGERAMIGTTLHPPKTERP
;
A
#
# COMPACT_ATOMS: atom_id res chain seq x y z
N ARG A 1 -9.71 -1.80 -22.65
CA ARG A 1 -9.35 -0.50 -23.28
C ARG A 1 -8.85 0.52 -22.26
N VAL A 2 -9.65 0.93 -21.26
CA VAL A 2 -9.28 1.99 -20.29
C VAL A 2 -7.99 1.70 -19.50
N ALA A 3 -7.88 0.51 -18.87
CA ALA A 3 -6.70 0.16 -18.08
C ALA A 3 -5.38 0.23 -18.87
N ARG A 4 -5.38 -0.25 -20.13
CA ARG A 4 -4.22 -0.15 -21.03
C ARG A 4 -3.93 1.29 -21.43
N ASN A 5 -4.96 2.07 -21.74
CA ASN A 5 -4.75 3.46 -22.17
C ASN A 5 -4.18 4.34 -21.05
N ALA A 6 -4.49 4.06 -19.78
CA ALA A 6 -3.85 4.77 -18.66
C ALA A 6 -2.32 4.62 -18.70
N GLN A 7 -1.81 3.40 -18.95
CA GLN A 7 -0.38 3.17 -19.09
C GLN A 7 0.21 3.86 -20.33
N LEU A 8 -0.52 3.86 -21.46
CA LEU A 8 -0.07 4.52 -22.69
C LEU A 8 0.02 6.04 -22.54
N ILE A 9 -0.92 6.66 -21.82
CA ILE A 9 -0.89 8.11 -21.53
C ILE A 9 0.28 8.42 -20.61
N MET A 10 0.48 7.63 -19.55
CA MET A 10 1.64 7.80 -18.66
C MET A 10 2.95 7.70 -19.43
N ALA A 11 3.10 6.70 -20.30
CA ALA A 11 4.34 6.48 -21.04
C ALA A 11 4.59 7.52 -22.15
N ASN A 12 3.56 7.93 -22.90
CA ASN A 12 3.77 8.71 -24.13
C ASN A 12 3.40 10.20 -23.99
N GLU A 13 2.66 10.58 -22.95
CA GLU A 13 2.09 11.95 -22.84
C GLU A 13 2.46 12.65 -21.52
N SER A 14 2.78 11.90 -20.45
CA SER A 14 3.05 12.50 -19.13
C SER A 14 4.49 13.01 -18.94
N HIS A 15 5.42 12.61 -19.81
CA HIS A 15 6.86 12.92 -19.72
C HIS A 15 7.52 12.46 -18.40
N ILE A 16 6.88 11.56 -17.65
CA ILE A 16 7.37 11.07 -16.35
C ILE A 16 8.71 10.32 -16.46
N ASP A 17 9.06 9.85 -17.66
CA ASP A 17 10.26 9.09 -17.99
C ASP A 17 11.45 9.96 -18.44
N HIS A 18 11.27 11.28 -18.59
CA HIS A 18 12.32 12.18 -19.05
C HIS A 18 13.51 12.31 -18.08
N VAL A 19 13.29 12.01 -16.80
CA VAL A 19 14.31 12.05 -15.74
C VAL A 19 14.23 10.74 -14.96
N ALA A 20 15.38 10.12 -14.72
CA ALA A 20 15.46 8.96 -13.83
C ALA A 20 15.22 9.40 -12.39
N ASP A 21 14.24 8.76 -11.72
CA ASP A 21 13.81 9.05 -10.35
C ASP A 21 13.56 10.55 -10.05
N PRO A 22 12.45 11.12 -10.56
CA PRO A 22 12.15 12.54 -10.36
C PRO A 22 11.86 12.92 -8.90
N ALA A 23 11.65 11.94 -8.02
CA ALA A 23 11.40 12.18 -6.60
C ALA A 23 12.69 12.26 -5.76
N CYS A 24 13.83 11.88 -6.32
CA CYS A 24 15.13 11.92 -5.64
C CYS A 24 15.42 13.30 -5.02
N GLY A 25 15.81 13.31 -3.75
CA GLY A 25 16.12 14.53 -3.00
C GLY A 25 14.89 15.26 -2.45
N SER A 26 13.68 14.77 -2.70
CA SER A 26 12.47 15.26 -2.02
C SER A 26 12.52 14.89 -0.54
N GLY A 27 12.70 15.88 0.34
CA GLY A 27 12.83 15.61 1.78
C GLY A 27 11.70 14.76 2.38
N ALA A 28 10.46 14.88 1.87
CA ALA A 28 9.34 14.07 2.30
C ALA A 28 9.40 12.62 1.79
N VAL A 29 9.76 12.42 0.51
CA VAL A 29 9.84 11.07 -0.08
C VAL A 29 11.06 10.33 0.47
N GLU A 30 12.18 11.01 0.65
CA GLU A 30 13.40 10.45 1.25
C GLU A 30 13.15 10.01 2.70
N ALA A 31 12.49 10.85 3.51
CA ALA A 31 12.12 10.50 4.88
C ALA A 31 11.20 9.27 4.92
N LEU A 32 10.15 9.25 4.09
CA LEU A 32 9.24 8.11 4.01
C LEU A 32 9.94 6.84 3.53
N THR A 33 10.90 6.97 2.61
CA THR A 33 11.72 5.85 2.13
C THR A 33 12.57 5.28 3.25
N ALA A 34 13.23 6.13 4.04
CA ALA A 34 14.03 5.71 5.18
C ALA A 34 13.17 5.00 6.24
N GLU A 35 12.01 5.54 6.58
CA GLU A 35 11.07 4.94 7.53
C GLU A 35 10.55 3.58 7.05
N LEU A 36 10.19 3.46 5.77
CA LEU A 36 9.74 2.21 5.19
C LEU A 36 10.83 1.13 5.21
N CYS A 37 12.06 1.50 4.84
CA CYS A 37 13.22 0.61 4.90
C CYS A 37 13.50 0.12 6.32
N ALA A 38 13.46 1.02 7.30
CA ALA A 38 13.68 0.66 8.71
C ALA A 38 12.61 -0.31 9.22
N ALA A 39 11.33 -0.04 8.94
CA ALA A 39 10.22 -0.92 9.34
C ALA A 39 10.30 -2.30 8.65
N ALA A 40 10.61 -2.33 7.35
CA ALA A 40 10.78 -3.58 6.61
C ALA A 40 11.96 -4.41 7.13
N TRP A 41 13.06 -3.75 7.50
CA TRP A 41 14.23 -4.41 8.07
C TRP A 41 13.93 -5.06 9.43
N GLN A 42 13.17 -4.37 10.29
CA GLN A 42 12.73 -4.92 11.56
C GLN A 42 11.84 -6.17 11.37
N GLU A 43 10.85 -6.10 10.47
CA GLU A 43 10.00 -7.26 10.16
C GLU A 43 10.81 -8.42 9.55
N PHE A 44 11.81 -8.12 8.71
CA PHE A 44 12.70 -9.14 8.16
C PHE A 44 13.48 -9.85 9.27
N GLN A 45 14.10 -9.11 10.20
CA GLN A 45 14.81 -9.70 11.33
C GLN A 45 13.89 -10.55 12.23
N GLN A 46 12.65 -10.11 12.41
CA GLN A 46 11.64 -10.86 13.15
C GLN A 46 11.31 -12.20 12.46
N ILE A 47 11.17 -12.21 11.14
CA ILE A 47 10.94 -13.45 10.37
C ILE A 47 12.14 -14.40 10.48
N GLU A 48 13.37 -13.88 10.42
CA GLU A 48 14.57 -14.70 10.61
C GLU A 48 14.62 -15.31 12.02
N ALA A 49 14.28 -14.53 13.05
CA ALA A 49 14.18 -15.02 14.43
C ALA A 49 13.07 -16.08 14.63
N GLU A 50 12.01 -16.05 13.81
CA GLU A 50 10.94 -17.06 13.77
C GLU A 50 11.36 -18.38 13.10
N GLY A 51 12.62 -18.49 12.65
CA GLY A 51 13.13 -19.65 11.92
C GLY A 51 13.03 -19.53 10.40
N GLY A 52 12.90 -18.30 9.90
CA GLY A 52 12.80 -17.97 8.48
C GLY A 52 11.37 -18.01 7.94
N VAL A 53 11.21 -17.58 6.69
CA VAL A 53 9.89 -17.33 6.07
C VAL A 53 8.98 -18.57 6.04
N LEU A 54 9.53 -19.75 5.75
CA LEU A 54 8.74 -20.98 5.67
C LEU A 54 8.18 -21.37 7.05
N SER A 55 9.02 -21.37 8.09
CA SER A 55 8.56 -21.68 9.44
C SER A 55 7.56 -20.65 9.94
N SER A 56 7.79 -19.37 9.64
CA SER A 56 6.87 -18.29 9.97
C SER A 56 5.49 -18.47 9.32
N LEU A 57 5.45 -18.92 8.06
CA LEU A 57 4.20 -19.22 7.34
C LEU A 57 3.49 -20.45 7.90
N GLU A 58 4.20 -21.54 8.17
CA GLU A 58 3.63 -22.78 8.73
C GLU A 58 3.02 -22.55 10.11
N GLN A 59 3.70 -21.75 10.94
CA GLN A 59 3.22 -21.37 12.28
C GLN A 59 2.13 -20.28 12.24
N GLY A 60 1.83 -19.73 11.06
CA GLY A 60 0.77 -18.75 10.85
C GLY A 60 1.10 -17.32 11.30
N HIS A 61 2.37 -16.98 11.58
CA HIS A 61 2.75 -15.66 12.10
C HIS A 61 2.46 -14.54 11.10
N ILE A 62 2.88 -14.72 9.84
CA ILE A 62 2.63 -13.75 8.76
C ILE A 62 1.14 -13.56 8.52
N GLN A 63 0.37 -14.64 8.51
CA GLN A 63 -1.07 -14.62 8.30
C GLN A 63 -1.77 -13.84 9.40
N ARG A 64 -1.39 -14.06 10.68
CA ARG A 64 -1.91 -13.27 11.81
C ARG A 64 -1.57 -11.79 11.67
N ARG A 65 -0.34 -11.43 11.29
CA ARG A 65 0.07 -10.03 11.06
C ARG A 65 -0.78 -9.35 9.97
N VAL A 66 -0.95 -10.02 8.83
CA VAL A 66 -1.76 -9.50 7.70
C VAL A 66 -3.24 -9.37 8.09
N GLN A 67 -3.80 -10.36 8.77
CA GLN A 67 -5.18 -10.33 9.24
C GLN A 67 -5.40 -9.18 10.24
N ALA A 68 -4.49 -8.98 11.18
CA ALA A 68 -4.55 -7.86 12.13
C ALA A 68 -4.51 -6.50 11.40
N ALA A 69 -3.63 -6.35 10.40
CA ALA A 69 -3.56 -5.13 9.59
C ALA A 69 -4.84 -4.89 8.78
N SER A 70 -5.43 -5.95 8.21
CA SER A 70 -6.71 -5.91 7.49
C SER A 70 -7.87 -5.53 8.41
N ALA A 71 -7.97 -6.17 9.58
CA ALA A 71 -8.99 -5.88 10.58
C ALA A 71 -8.92 -4.42 11.07
N ARG A 72 -7.70 -3.92 11.37
CA ARG A 72 -7.48 -2.52 11.74
C ARG A 72 -7.92 -1.56 10.63
N ARG A 73 -7.59 -1.86 9.38
CA ARG A 73 -8.00 -1.05 8.22
C ARG A 73 -9.51 -1.02 8.05
N ASN A 74 -10.18 -2.17 8.19
CA ASN A 74 -11.63 -2.25 8.11
C ASN A 74 -12.32 -1.50 9.26
N ALA A 75 -11.79 -1.61 10.48
CA ALA A 75 -12.28 -0.85 11.62
C ALA A 75 -12.18 0.67 11.38
N ALA A 76 -11.07 1.16 10.80
CA ALA A 76 -10.92 2.57 10.45
C ALA A 76 -11.92 3.04 9.38
N TYR A 77 -12.28 2.19 8.41
CA TYR A 77 -13.36 2.51 7.46
C TYR A 77 -14.73 2.55 8.13
N GLN A 78 -15.03 1.60 9.04
CA GLN A 78 -16.30 1.54 9.77
C GLN A 78 -16.45 2.70 10.76
N ALA A 79 -15.35 3.13 11.38
CA ALA A 79 -15.30 4.28 12.28
C ALA A 79 -15.39 5.63 11.56
N GLY A 80 -15.30 5.65 10.22
CA GLY A 80 -15.30 6.88 9.42
C GLY A 80 -13.98 7.66 9.44
N GLU A 81 -12.94 7.16 10.11
CA GLU A 81 -11.59 7.75 10.14
C GLU A 81 -10.93 7.72 8.77
N ARG A 82 -11.29 6.74 7.93
CA ARG A 82 -10.79 6.59 6.58
C ARG A 82 -11.93 6.70 5.57
N ALA A 83 -11.82 7.65 4.65
CA ALA A 83 -12.84 7.89 3.63
C ALA A 83 -12.65 6.98 2.40
N MET A 84 -13.76 6.47 1.87
CA MET A 84 -13.90 5.80 0.59
C MET A 84 -15.03 6.46 -0.19
N ILE A 85 -14.66 7.25 -1.20
CA ILE A 85 -15.60 8.03 -2.01
C ILE A 85 -16.57 7.09 -2.75
N GLY A 86 -17.85 7.40 -2.67
CA GLY A 86 -18.93 6.57 -3.23
C GLY A 86 -19.42 5.46 -2.30
N THR A 87 -18.81 5.26 -1.13
CA THR A 87 -19.26 4.23 -0.18
C THR A 87 -19.40 4.77 1.24
N THR A 88 -18.29 5.09 1.91
CA THR A 88 -18.35 5.66 3.27
C THR A 88 -18.55 7.18 3.23
N LEU A 89 -18.06 7.83 2.17
CA LEU A 89 -18.21 9.26 1.94
C LEU A 89 -18.89 9.50 0.58
N HIS A 90 -19.94 10.33 0.57
CA HIS A 90 -20.76 10.62 -0.61
C HIS A 90 -21.33 9.39 -1.36
N PRO A 91 -22.05 8.47 -0.68
CA PRO A 91 -22.70 7.36 -1.37
C PRO A 91 -23.78 7.86 -2.34
N PRO A 92 -23.84 7.34 -3.58
CA PRO A 92 -24.90 7.69 -4.51
C PRO A 92 -26.25 7.19 -3.99
N LYS A 93 -27.32 7.94 -4.26
CA LYS A 93 -28.70 7.53 -3.90
C LYS A 93 -29.17 6.30 -4.69
N THR A 94 -28.63 6.12 -5.89
CA THR A 94 -28.96 5.02 -6.79
C THR A 94 -27.71 4.70 -7.60
N GLU A 95 -27.29 3.44 -7.58
CA GLU A 95 -26.18 2.98 -8.40
C GLU A 95 -26.60 2.90 -9.88
N ARG A 96 -25.66 3.22 -10.77
CA ARG A 96 -25.87 2.97 -12.19
C ARG A 96 -25.72 1.46 -12.43
N PRO A 97 -26.59 0.85 -13.26
CA PRO A 97 -26.49 -0.57 -13.59
C PRO A 97 -25.18 -0.91 -14.30
#